data_AF-A0A1F5FXK5-F1
#
_entry.id   AF-A0A1F5FXK5-F1
#
_cell.length_a   1.000
_cell.length_b   1.000
_cell.length_c   1.000
_cell.angle_alpha   90.00
_cell.angle_beta   90.00
_cell.angle_gamma   90.00
#
_symmetry.space_group_name_H-M   'P 1'
#
loop_
_entity.id
_entity.type
_entity.pdbx_description
1 polymer ?
#
loop_
_entity_poly.entity_id
_entity_poly.type
_entity_poly.pdbx_seq_one_letter_code
_entity_poly.pdbx_strand_id
1 'polypeptide(L)'
;MTSDEGSKPPDPQEALKFTRQVIINNLPYIFESVTPEFPSDFLWVVKVPNWEEQKQKAEEMVREGKIDNRWVESLKGLALGEGAVGSIRVSQVEPKDGAPSIGISRVQTATAYLPEEFGYNNAKGVGSFLLDNLCALADDRNWRIYLEPVERGGGLPQYQLYSWYLRKGFKNEGELPEEIRHRFGGMIRQPGAPISRRGYKKLERRR
;
A
#
# COMPACT_ATOMS: atom_id res chain seq x y z
N MET A 1 13.39 -28.91 45.48
CA MET A 1 13.72 -29.03 44.05
C MET A 1 12.40 -29.09 43.30
N THR A 2 11.86 -27.91 42.97
CA THR A 2 10.67 -27.78 42.11
C THR A 2 11.17 -27.21 40.80
N SER A 3 11.14 -28.05 39.78
CA SER A 3 11.52 -27.68 38.42
C SER A 3 10.52 -26.66 37.90
N ASP A 4 11.00 -25.45 37.61
CA ASP A 4 10.26 -24.44 36.87
C ASP A 4 9.90 -25.00 35.50
N GLU A 5 8.60 -25.08 35.22
CA GLU A 5 8.08 -25.40 33.91
C GLU A 5 8.50 -24.30 32.94
N GLY A 6 9.44 -24.67 32.05
CA GLY A 6 9.87 -23.84 30.94
C GLY A 6 8.66 -23.37 30.15
N SER A 7 8.35 -22.09 30.30
CA SER A 7 7.36 -21.39 29.50
C SER A 7 7.77 -21.55 28.04
N LYS A 8 6.95 -22.28 27.28
CA LYS A 8 7.02 -22.34 25.82
C LYS A 8 7.11 -20.90 25.28
N PRO A 9 7.96 -20.61 24.28
CA PRO A 9 7.90 -19.33 23.59
C PRO A 9 6.49 -19.15 23.01
N PRO A 10 5.92 -17.93 23.03
CA PRO A 10 4.60 -17.69 22.48
C PRO A 10 4.55 -18.05 20.99
N ASP A 11 3.42 -18.64 20.58
CA ASP A 11 3.09 -19.00 19.20
C ASP A 11 3.18 -17.78 18.25
N PRO A 12 3.47 -17.98 16.95
CA PRO A 12 3.73 -16.88 16.03
C PRO A 12 2.46 -16.06 15.77
N GLN A 13 2.49 -14.82 16.28
CA GLN A 13 1.92 -13.60 15.71
C GLN A 13 0.67 -13.78 14.81
N GLU A 14 -0.53 -13.60 15.37
CA GLU A 14 -1.74 -13.47 14.55
C GLU A 14 -1.71 -12.16 13.76
N ALA A 15 -1.33 -12.23 12.49
CA ALA A 15 -1.51 -11.12 11.58
C ALA A 15 -3.01 -10.79 11.48
N LEU A 16 -3.37 -9.52 11.69
CA LEU A 16 -4.75 -9.06 11.58
C LEU A 16 -5.15 -9.06 10.11
N LYS A 17 -5.96 -10.06 9.72
CA LYS A 17 -6.56 -10.15 8.38
C LYS A 17 -7.94 -9.53 8.41
N PHE A 18 -8.21 -8.57 7.53
CA PHE A 18 -9.56 -8.06 7.35
C PHE A 18 -9.82 -7.60 5.92
N THR A 19 -11.10 -7.67 5.55
CA THR A 19 -11.65 -7.18 4.29
C THR A 19 -12.73 -6.16 4.63
N ARG A 20 -12.65 -4.95 4.07
CA ARG A 20 -13.60 -3.87 4.38
C ARG A 20 -13.94 -3.05 3.14
N GLN A 21 -15.21 -2.67 3.02
CA GLN A 21 -15.62 -1.67 2.04
C GLN A 21 -15.16 -0.28 2.47
N VAL A 22 -14.49 0.44 1.55
CA VAL A 22 -13.96 1.79 1.76
C VAL A 22 -14.42 2.71 0.64
N ILE A 23 -14.49 4.02 0.90
CA ILE A 23 -14.74 5.02 -0.13
C ILE A 23 -13.44 5.77 -0.41
N ILE A 24 -12.98 5.74 -1.65
CA ILE A 24 -11.79 6.46 -2.11
C ILE A 24 -12.23 7.40 -3.21
N ASN A 25 -12.07 8.71 -3.00
CA ASN A 25 -12.47 9.75 -3.96
C ASN A 25 -13.91 9.55 -4.50
N ASN A 26 -14.87 9.35 -3.59
CA ASN A 26 -16.30 9.14 -3.85
C ASN A 26 -16.68 7.83 -4.57
N LEU A 27 -15.74 6.91 -4.80
CA LEU A 27 -16.02 5.59 -5.36
C LEU A 27 -15.84 4.49 -4.30
N PRO A 28 -16.71 3.45 -4.31
CA PRO A 28 -16.58 2.34 -3.39
C PRO A 28 -15.50 1.36 -3.85
N TYR A 29 -14.74 0.84 -2.89
CA TYR A 29 -13.72 -0.19 -3.09
C TYR A 29 -13.77 -1.21 -1.96
N ILE A 30 -13.15 -2.36 -2.20
CA ILE A 30 -12.85 -3.35 -1.16
C ILE A 30 -11.36 -3.23 -0.83
N PHE A 31 -11.04 -3.03 0.43
CA PHE A 31 -9.68 -3.04 0.94
C PHE A 31 -9.42 -4.34 1.67
N GLU A 32 -8.43 -5.10 1.18
CA GLU A 32 -7.94 -6.34 1.78
C GLU A 32 -6.59 -6.08 2.43
N SER A 33 -6.49 -6.39 3.71
CA SER A 33 -5.33 -6.12 4.53
C SER A 33 -4.95 -7.34 5.35
N VAL A 34 -3.65 -7.63 5.36
CA VAL A 34 -3.01 -8.48 6.35
C VAL A 34 -1.93 -7.63 7.01
N THR A 35 -2.08 -7.34 8.30
CA THR A 35 -1.14 -6.46 9.02
C THR A 35 -0.50 -7.20 10.19
N PRO A 36 0.82 -7.39 10.18
CA PRO A 36 1.53 -8.03 11.28
C PRO A 36 1.61 -7.11 12.51
N GLU A 37 1.89 -7.70 13.68
CA GLU A 37 2.11 -6.94 14.92
C GLU A 37 3.49 -6.23 14.93
N PHE A 38 4.49 -6.87 14.31
CA PHE A 38 5.86 -6.40 14.18
C PHE A 38 6.21 -6.25 12.68
N PRO A 39 7.29 -5.54 12.31
CA PRO A 39 7.71 -5.46 10.91
C PRO A 39 7.90 -6.85 10.30
N SER A 40 7.14 -7.15 9.25
CA SER A 40 7.24 -8.37 8.45
C SER A 40 6.84 -8.08 7.01
N ASP A 41 7.03 -9.04 6.11
CA ASP A 41 6.50 -8.96 4.76
C ASP A 41 4.97 -9.05 4.77
N PHE A 42 4.30 -8.16 4.02
CA PHE A 42 2.85 -8.24 3.78
C PHE A 42 2.44 -7.54 2.48
N LEU A 43 1.20 -7.78 2.06
CA LEU A 43 0.59 -7.19 0.88
C LEU A 43 -0.77 -6.59 1.23
N TRP A 44 -0.98 -5.37 0.80
CA TRP A 44 -2.28 -4.69 0.84
C TRP A 44 -2.81 -4.52 -0.56
N VAL A 45 -4.12 -4.76 -0.73
CA VAL A 45 -4.79 -4.75 -2.03
C VAL A 45 -6.09 -3.95 -1.95
N VAL A 46 -6.34 -3.13 -2.96
CA VAL A 46 -7.61 -2.44 -3.19
C VAL A 46 -8.27 -3.02 -4.42
N LYS A 47 -9.50 -3.49 -4.30
CA LYS A 47 -10.30 -4.11 -5.37
C LYS A 47 -11.56 -3.30 -5.67
N VAL A 48 -12.07 -3.40 -6.89
CA VAL A 48 -13.42 -2.93 -7.23
C VAL A 48 -14.47 -3.92 -6.72
N PRO A 49 -15.62 -3.46 -6.19
CA PRO A 49 -16.58 -4.33 -5.50
C PRO A 49 -17.34 -5.27 -6.44
N ASN A 50 -17.54 -4.90 -7.72
CA ASN A 50 -18.37 -5.66 -8.67
C ASN A 50 -17.53 -6.31 -9.78
N TRP A 51 -16.34 -6.81 -9.42
CA TRP A 51 -15.38 -7.30 -10.40
C TRP A 51 -15.91 -8.42 -11.28
N GLU A 52 -16.59 -9.42 -10.74
CA GLU A 52 -17.04 -10.58 -11.52
C GLU A 52 -18.04 -10.17 -12.62
N GLU A 53 -18.96 -9.26 -12.33
CA GLU A 53 -19.89 -8.71 -13.32
C GLU A 53 -19.16 -7.88 -14.37
N GLN A 54 -18.18 -7.06 -13.96
CA GLN A 54 -17.37 -6.25 -14.85
C GLN A 54 -16.50 -7.12 -15.76
N LYS A 55 -15.92 -8.20 -15.23
CA LYS A 55 -15.09 -9.14 -15.97
C LYS A 55 -15.88 -9.80 -17.10
N GLN A 56 -17.08 -10.32 -16.82
CA GLN A 56 -17.93 -10.94 -17.85
C GLN A 56 -18.28 -9.95 -18.96
N LYS A 57 -18.66 -8.71 -18.60
CA LYS A 57 -18.93 -7.64 -19.56
C LYS A 57 -17.70 -7.29 -20.39
N ALA A 58 -16.53 -7.20 -19.77
CA ALA A 58 -15.28 -6.92 -20.48
C ALA A 58 -14.93 -8.03 -21.49
N GLU A 59 -15.06 -9.29 -21.09
CA GLU A 59 -14.80 -10.44 -21.97
C GLU A 59 -15.73 -10.43 -23.19
N GLU A 60 -17.00 -10.09 -23.01
CA GLU A 60 -17.96 -9.90 -24.10
C GLU A 60 -17.56 -8.73 -25.02
N MET A 61 -17.18 -7.59 -24.45
CA MET A 61 -16.73 -6.42 -25.20
C MET A 61 -15.46 -6.69 -26.01
N VAL A 62 -14.50 -7.47 -25.47
CA VAL A 62 -13.31 -7.92 -26.20
C VAL A 62 -13.71 -8.80 -27.38
N ARG A 63 -14.60 -9.77 -27.16
CA ARG A 63 -15.10 -10.68 -28.21
C ARG A 63 -15.80 -9.92 -29.34
N GLU A 64 -16.52 -8.86 -29.00
CA GLU A 64 -17.21 -7.96 -29.94
C GLU A 64 -16.28 -6.93 -30.59
N GLY A 65 -14.99 -6.90 -30.23
CA GLY A 65 -14.01 -5.94 -30.74
C GLY A 65 -14.23 -4.50 -30.27
N LYS A 66 -15.01 -4.29 -29.19
CA LYS A 66 -15.28 -2.97 -28.61
C LYS A 66 -14.11 -2.43 -27.79
N ILE A 67 -13.33 -3.30 -27.17
CA ILE A 67 -12.12 -2.95 -26.41
C ILE A 67 -10.95 -3.86 -26.81
N ASP A 68 -9.72 -3.33 -26.71
CA ASP A 68 -8.49 -4.03 -27.09
C ASP A 68 -8.21 -5.21 -26.14
N ASN A 69 -7.82 -6.36 -26.69
CA ASN A 69 -7.46 -7.57 -25.94
C ASN A 69 -6.21 -7.38 -25.04
N ARG A 70 -5.37 -6.37 -25.32
CA ARG A 70 -4.24 -5.95 -24.46
C ARG A 70 -4.66 -5.54 -23.05
N TRP A 71 -5.94 -5.25 -22.85
CA TRP A 71 -6.58 -5.03 -21.55
C TRP A 71 -6.34 -6.20 -20.59
N VAL A 72 -6.60 -7.42 -21.05
CA VAL A 72 -6.51 -8.65 -20.24
C VAL A 72 -5.06 -8.94 -19.85
N GLU A 73 -4.12 -8.72 -20.77
CA GLU A 73 -2.70 -8.95 -20.55
C GLU A 73 -2.10 -7.94 -19.56
N SER A 74 -2.50 -6.67 -19.65
CA SER A 74 -2.05 -5.60 -18.76
C SER A 74 -2.48 -5.85 -17.30
N LEU A 75 -3.68 -6.39 -17.08
CA LEU A 75 -4.17 -6.74 -15.74
C LEU A 75 -3.52 -8.02 -15.19
N LYS A 76 -3.28 -9.03 -16.04
CA LYS A 76 -2.56 -10.25 -15.65
C LYS A 76 -1.12 -9.97 -15.24
N GLY A 77 -0.43 -9.08 -15.97
CA GLY A 77 0.98 -8.71 -15.70
C GLY A 77 1.22 -7.98 -14.38
N LEU A 78 0.19 -7.37 -13.78
CA LEU A 78 0.32 -6.60 -12.54
C LEU A 78 -0.05 -7.42 -11.28
N ALA A 79 -0.31 -8.73 -11.41
CA ALA A 79 -0.92 -9.56 -10.36
C ALA A 79 -2.25 -8.95 -9.86
N LEU A 80 -2.95 -8.27 -10.75
CA LEU A 80 -4.21 -7.57 -10.50
C LEU A 80 -5.42 -8.37 -11.01
N GLY A 81 -5.31 -9.69 -11.01
CA GLY A 81 -6.47 -10.57 -11.14
C GLY A 81 -7.49 -10.27 -10.03
N GLU A 82 -8.75 -10.66 -10.23
CA GLU A 82 -9.83 -10.53 -9.23
C GLU A 82 -10.20 -9.06 -8.89
N GLY A 83 -10.00 -8.14 -9.83
CA GLY A 83 -10.48 -6.76 -9.71
C GLY A 83 -9.63 -5.88 -8.81
N ALA A 84 -8.43 -6.32 -8.48
CA ALA A 84 -7.45 -5.48 -7.83
C ALA A 84 -7.08 -4.31 -8.75
N VAL A 85 -7.09 -3.09 -8.21
CA VAL A 85 -6.79 -1.84 -8.93
C VAL A 85 -5.69 -1.04 -8.27
N GLY A 86 -5.25 -1.45 -7.08
CA GLY A 86 -4.04 -0.96 -6.48
C GLY A 86 -3.49 -1.92 -5.44
N SER A 87 -2.18 -1.87 -5.26
CA SER A 87 -1.48 -2.69 -4.28
C SER A 87 -0.24 -1.99 -3.75
N ILE A 88 0.16 -2.37 -2.54
CA ILE A 88 1.44 -2.00 -1.96
C ILE A 88 2.04 -3.24 -1.29
N ARG A 89 3.21 -3.65 -1.78
CA ARG A 89 3.99 -4.73 -1.19
C ARG A 89 4.96 -4.12 -0.20
N VAL A 90 4.91 -4.62 1.03
CA VAL A 90 5.77 -4.21 2.13
C VAL A 90 6.70 -5.36 2.46
N SER A 91 7.98 -5.04 2.66
CA SER A 91 9.01 -5.98 3.06
C SER A 91 9.60 -5.59 4.41
N GLN A 92 10.01 -6.56 5.21
CA GLN A 92 10.81 -6.30 6.39
C GLN A 92 12.17 -5.75 5.99
N VAL A 93 12.65 -4.76 6.75
CA VAL A 93 13.97 -4.17 6.58
C VAL A 93 14.67 -4.11 7.93
N GLU A 94 15.96 -4.45 7.93
CA GLU A 94 16.80 -4.45 9.14
C GLU A 94 17.92 -3.40 9.00
N PRO A 95 17.69 -2.16 9.44
CA PRO A 95 18.74 -1.14 9.41
C PRO A 95 19.83 -1.43 10.44
N LYS A 96 21.01 -0.81 10.25
CA LYS A 96 22.18 -1.01 11.13
C LYS A 96 21.89 -0.69 12.60
N ASP A 97 21.03 0.29 12.86
CA ASP A 97 20.66 0.71 14.21
C ASP A 97 19.54 -0.14 14.85
N GLY A 98 19.07 -1.19 14.15
CA GLY A 98 18.09 -2.14 14.67
C GLY A 98 16.68 -1.58 14.87
N ALA A 99 16.40 -0.36 14.39
CA ALA A 99 15.08 0.22 14.55
C ALA A 99 14.01 -0.56 13.75
N PRO A 100 12.80 -0.78 14.31
CA PRO A 100 11.70 -1.43 13.60
C PRO A 100 11.40 -0.72 12.28
N SER A 101 11.55 -1.44 11.17
CA SER A 101 11.53 -0.83 9.85
C SER A 101 10.89 -1.72 8.81
N ILE A 102 10.20 -1.07 7.88
CA ILE A 102 9.61 -1.69 6.70
C ILE A 102 10.12 -0.99 5.44
N GLY A 103 10.12 -1.72 4.34
CA GLY A 103 10.51 -1.27 3.02
C GLY A 103 9.33 -1.34 2.05
N ILE A 104 9.18 -0.32 1.20
CA ILE A 104 8.29 -0.34 0.05
C ILE A 104 9.06 -0.02 -1.23
N SER A 105 8.97 -0.88 -2.23
CA SER A 105 9.56 -0.59 -3.54
C SER A 105 8.67 0.31 -4.39
N ARG A 106 7.34 0.11 -4.34
CA ARG A 106 6.39 0.93 -5.11
C ARG A 106 4.95 0.75 -4.61
N VAL A 107 4.13 1.77 -4.87
CA VAL A 107 2.67 1.69 -4.90
C VAL A 107 2.24 1.43 -6.34
N GLN A 108 1.45 0.39 -6.58
CA GLN A 108 0.93 0.07 -7.92
C GLN A 108 -0.53 0.49 -8.02
N THR A 109 -0.93 1.03 -9.17
CA THR A 109 -2.32 1.35 -9.51
C THR A 109 -2.59 1.05 -10.98
N ALA A 110 -3.76 0.51 -11.29
CA ALA A 110 -4.12 0.10 -12.65
C ALA A 110 -5.49 0.65 -13.13
N THR A 111 -6.07 1.61 -12.42
CA THR A 111 -7.37 2.21 -12.80
C THR A 111 -7.36 2.78 -14.21
N ALA A 112 -6.23 3.26 -14.70
CA ALA A 112 -6.05 3.74 -16.07
C ALA A 112 -6.28 2.68 -17.16
N TYR A 113 -6.14 1.39 -16.80
CA TYR A 113 -6.36 0.29 -17.72
C TYR A 113 -7.79 -0.25 -17.67
N LEU A 114 -8.68 0.22 -16.80
CA LEU A 114 -10.06 -0.27 -16.78
C LEU A 114 -10.90 0.31 -17.93
N PRO A 115 -11.91 -0.39 -18.48
CA PRO A 115 -12.84 0.18 -19.45
C PRO A 115 -13.62 1.36 -18.85
N GLU A 116 -13.94 2.36 -19.69
CA GLU A 116 -14.64 3.59 -19.27
C GLU A 116 -16.03 3.29 -18.69
N GLU A 117 -16.72 2.31 -19.26
CA GLU A 117 -18.06 1.86 -18.90
C GLU A 117 -18.18 1.35 -17.46
N PHE A 118 -17.05 1.01 -16.84
CA PHE A 118 -17.04 0.50 -15.46
C PHE A 118 -17.02 1.62 -14.42
N GLY A 119 -16.81 2.88 -14.82
CA GLY A 119 -16.80 4.03 -13.93
C GLY A 119 -15.58 4.15 -13.03
N TYR A 120 -14.64 3.19 -13.11
CA TYR A 120 -13.36 3.19 -12.40
C TYR A 120 -12.16 3.52 -13.30
N ASN A 121 -12.38 3.68 -14.62
CA ASN A 121 -11.34 4.12 -15.53
C ASN A 121 -10.73 5.44 -15.05
N ASN A 122 -9.39 5.48 -14.96
CA ASN A 122 -8.64 6.66 -14.51
C ASN A 122 -9.06 7.20 -13.13
N ALA A 123 -9.76 6.39 -12.31
CA ALA A 123 -10.12 6.78 -10.96
C ALA A 123 -8.86 7.09 -10.13
N LYS A 124 -8.89 8.24 -9.44
CA LYS A 124 -7.77 8.78 -8.67
C LYS A 124 -7.89 8.41 -7.20
N GLY A 125 -6.75 8.48 -6.49
CA GLY A 125 -6.71 8.42 -5.03
C GLY A 125 -6.33 7.06 -4.44
N VAL A 126 -6.41 5.95 -5.20
CA VAL A 126 -6.04 4.61 -4.69
C VAL A 126 -4.62 4.57 -4.15
N GLY A 127 -3.65 5.12 -4.90
CA GLY A 127 -2.25 5.15 -4.44
C GLY A 127 -2.04 6.03 -3.21
N SER A 128 -2.77 7.14 -3.09
CA SER A 128 -2.75 7.98 -1.88
C SER A 128 -3.38 7.29 -0.69
N PHE A 129 -4.52 6.61 -0.88
CA PHE A 129 -5.14 5.82 0.17
C PHE A 129 -4.19 4.77 0.73
N LEU A 130 -3.52 3.98 -0.13
CA LEU A 130 -2.58 2.95 0.31
C LEU A 130 -1.40 3.53 1.08
N LEU A 131 -0.73 4.55 0.53
CA LEU A 131 0.44 5.14 1.18
C LEU A 131 0.08 5.85 2.50
N ASP A 132 -1.06 6.53 2.55
CA ASP A 132 -1.50 7.27 3.74
C ASP A 132 -1.85 6.33 4.89
N ASN A 133 -2.55 5.23 4.60
CA ASN A 133 -2.82 4.21 5.62
C ASN A 133 -1.54 3.52 6.08
N LEU A 134 -0.56 3.31 5.19
CA LEU A 134 0.71 2.70 5.59
C LEU A 134 1.51 3.64 6.49
N CYS A 135 1.56 4.93 6.15
CA CYS A 135 2.19 5.94 7.00
C CYS A 135 1.51 6.02 8.37
N ALA A 136 0.17 5.98 8.42
CA ALA A 136 -0.57 5.99 9.67
C ALA A 136 -0.30 4.73 10.52
N LEU A 137 -0.24 3.55 9.90
CA LEU A 137 0.15 2.31 10.57
C LEU A 137 1.57 2.42 11.15
N ALA A 138 2.52 2.91 10.34
CA ALA A 138 3.90 3.06 10.77
C ALA A 138 4.02 4.07 11.93
N ASP A 139 3.25 5.16 11.91
CA ASP A 139 3.21 6.12 13.03
C ASP A 139 2.64 5.49 14.30
N ASP A 140 1.57 4.70 14.19
CA ASP A 140 0.96 4.00 15.33
C ASP A 140 1.89 2.95 15.93
N ARG A 141 2.62 2.23 15.09
CA ARG A 141 3.55 1.15 15.47
C ARG A 141 4.99 1.61 15.69
N ASN A 142 5.27 2.90 15.54
CA ASN A 142 6.60 3.49 15.61
C ASN A 142 7.62 2.80 14.65
N TRP A 143 7.19 2.52 13.42
CA TRP A 143 8.02 1.94 12.36
C TRP A 143 8.60 3.01 11.45
N ARG A 144 9.82 2.78 10.96
CA ARG A 144 10.39 3.55 9.85
C ARG A 144 9.96 2.95 8.52
N ILE A 145 9.78 3.81 7.53
CA ILE A 145 9.48 3.37 6.15
C ILE A 145 10.66 3.74 5.26
N TYR A 146 11.32 2.74 4.71
CA TYR A 146 12.27 2.88 3.61
C TYR A 146 11.52 2.77 2.29
N LEU A 147 11.84 3.65 1.35
CA LEU A 147 11.14 3.75 0.07
C LEU A 147 12.15 3.82 -1.06
N GLU A 148 11.94 2.98 -2.07
CA GLU A 148 12.66 3.07 -3.35
C GLU A 148 11.93 4.04 -4.29
N PRO A 149 12.43 5.25 -4.54
CA PRO A 149 11.75 6.25 -5.35
C PRO A 149 12.01 6.04 -6.86
N VAL A 150 12.00 4.80 -7.34
CA VAL A 150 12.28 4.48 -8.75
C VAL A 150 10.99 4.24 -9.51
N GLU A 151 10.79 5.01 -10.58
CA GLU A 151 9.74 4.76 -11.56
C GLU A 151 10.15 3.57 -12.43
N ARG A 152 9.45 2.44 -12.29
CA ARG A 152 9.49 1.36 -13.30
C ARG A 152 8.07 1.14 -13.83
N GLY A 153 7.71 1.87 -14.89
CA GLY A 153 6.45 1.67 -15.64
C GLY A 153 5.23 2.42 -15.10
N GLY A 154 5.44 3.60 -14.47
CA GLY A 154 4.35 4.46 -14.00
C GLY A 154 3.91 5.50 -15.04
N GLY A 155 2.76 6.14 -14.80
CA GLY A 155 2.31 7.31 -15.59
C GLY A 155 2.73 8.66 -14.99
N LEU A 156 3.45 8.66 -13.86
CA LEU A 156 3.89 9.88 -13.18
C LEU A 156 5.40 10.05 -13.29
N PRO A 157 5.89 11.18 -13.85
CA PRO A 157 7.32 11.47 -13.90
C PRO A 157 7.96 11.42 -12.51
N GLN A 158 9.20 10.90 -12.45
CA GLN A 158 9.97 10.75 -11.21
C GLN A 158 9.95 11.99 -10.28
N TYR A 159 10.07 13.22 -10.82
CA TYR A 159 10.06 14.44 -10.00
C TYR A 159 8.72 14.68 -9.27
N GLN A 160 7.59 14.32 -9.89
CA GLN A 160 6.27 14.44 -9.29
C GLN A 160 6.09 13.41 -8.17
N LEU A 161 6.57 12.19 -8.41
CA LEU A 161 6.56 11.12 -7.43
C LEU A 161 7.41 11.48 -6.21
N TYR A 162 8.63 11.99 -6.44
CA TYR A 162 9.52 12.48 -5.39
C TYR A 162 8.90 13.60 -4.57
N SER A 163 8.33 14.60 -5.25
CA SER A 163 7.63 15.72 -4.60
C SER A 163 6.45 15.24 -3.76
N TRP A 164 5.73 14.20 -4.22
CA TRP A 164 4.64 13.61 -3.48
C TRP A 164 5.13 12.91 -2.20
N TYR A 165 6.22 12.14 -2.26
CA TYR A 165 6.82 11.51 -1.09
C TYR A 165 7.34 12.54 -0.07
N LEU A 166 7.99 13.61 -0.51
CA LEU A 166 8.43 14.70 0.36
C LEU A 166 7.25 15.31 1.14
N ARG A 167 6.10 15.54 0.49
CA ARG A 167 4.87 16.03 1.16
C ARG A 167 4.31 15.05 2.20
N LYS A 168 4.67 13.77 2.13
CA LYS A 168 4.28 12.74 3.11
C LYS A 168 5.30 12.58 4.25
N GLY A 169 6.34 13.40 4.27
CA GLY A 169 7.36 13.41 5.32
C GLY A 169 8.54 12.46 5.07
N PHE A 170 8.64 11.90 3.87
CA PHE A 170 9.87 11.21 3.46
C PHE A 170 11.00 12.23 3.27
N LYS A 171 12.22 11.81 3.59
CA LYS A 171 13.46 12.57 3.44
C LYS A 171 14.44 11.78 2.60
N ASN A 172 15.37 12.49 1.97
CA ASN A 172 16.41 11.86 1.17
C ASN A 172 17.39 11.18 2.12
N GLU A 173 17.76 9.95 1.82
CA GLU A 173 18.64 9.18 2.69
C GLU A 173 20.03 9.84 2.86
N GLY A 174 20.52 10.53 1.83
CA GLY A 174 21.79 11.27 1.88
C GLY A 174 21.84 12.38 2.92
N GLU A 175 20.69 12.86 3.41
CA GLU A 175 20.57 13.89 4.44
C GLU A 175 20.63 13.33 5.87
N LEU A 176 20.72 12.00 6.02
CA LEU A 176 20.64 11.32 7.31
C LEU A 176 21.98 10.71 7.75
N PRO A 177 22.18 10.51 9.07
CA PRO A 177 23.31 9.77 9.62
C PRO A 177 23.46 8.39 8.98
N GLU A 178 24.70 7.92 8.79
CA GLU A 178 25.00 6.67 8.08
C GLU A 178 24.35 5.45 8.74
N GLU A 179 24.15 5.48 10.05
CA GLU A 179 23.57 4.41 10.86
C GLU A 179 22.09 4.16 10.53
N ILE A 180 21.41 5.20 10.03
CA ILE A 180 19.99 5.16 9.66
C ILE A 180 19.83 4.80 8.17
N ARG A 181 20.92 4.87 7.39
CA ARG A 181 20.90 4.49 5.98
C ARG A 181 20.77 2.98 5.82
N HIS A 182 20.00 2.55 4.84
CA HIS A 182 19.79 1.17 4.47
C HIS A 182 19.81 1.04 2.94
N ARG A 183 20.44 -0.02 2.40
CA ARG A 183 20.56 -0.24 0.93
C ARG A 183 19.21 -0.30 0.20
N PHE A 184 18.16 -0.62 0.93
CA PHE A 184 16.79 -0.61 0.44
C PHE A 184 16.26 0.82 0.48
N GLY A 185 16.24 1.47 -0.68
CA GLY A 185 15.54 2.74 -0.88
C GLY A 185 16.45 3.95 -1.04
N GLY A 186 15.87 5.04 -1.57
CA GLY A 186 16.53 6.34 -1.70
C GLY A 186 15.87 7.42 -0.84
N MET A 187 14.77 7.08 -0.18
CA MET A 187 14.06 7.95 0.74
C MET A 187 13.62 7.18 1.97
N ILE A 188 13.49 7.87 3.09
CA ILE A 188 13.04 7.30 4.35
C ILE A 188 12.10 8.26 5.06
N ARG A 189 11.08 7.69 5.69
CA ARG A 189 10.19 8.40 6.61
C ARG A 189 10.38 7.85 8.02
N GLN A 190 10.73 8.74 8.94
CA GLN A 190 10.67 8.43 10.37
C GLN A 190 9.21 8.45 10.83
N PRO A 191 8.84 7.65 11.83
CA PRO A 191 7.51 7.72 12.42
C PRO A 191 7.25 9.13 12.93
N GLY A 192 6.10 9.70 12.56
CA GLY A 192 5.59 10.93 13.13
C GLY A 192 5.10 10.70 14.56
N ALA A 193 4.80 11.78 15.29
CA ALA A 193 4.12 11.65 16.58
C ALA A 193 2.81 10.88 16.38
N PRO A 194 2.48 9.87 17.22
CA PRO A 194 1.27 9.10 17.05
C PRO A 194 0.05 10.03 17.03
N ILE A 195 -0.85 9.82 16.08
CA ILE A 195 -2.10 10.58 16.02
C ILE A 195 -2.89 10.20 17.27
N SER A 196 -2.80 11.03 18.31
CA SER A 196 -3.57 10.80 19.55
C SER A 196 -5.06 10.59 19.19
N ARG A 197 -5.79 9.77 19.96
CA ARG A 197 -7.24 9.58 19.75
C ARG A 197 -8.04 10.90 19.69
N ARG A 198 -7.50 12.01 20.18
CA ARG A 198 -8.07 13.37 20.03
C ARG A 198 -7.96 13.95 18.61
N GLY A 199 -6.98 13.50 17.80
CA GLY A 199 -6.79 13.89 16.40
C GLY A 199 -7.88 13.36 15.47
N TYR A 200 -8.37 12.13 15.70
CA TYR A 200 -9.48 11.54 14.93
C TYR A 200 -10.78 12.37 15.04
N LYS A 201 -11.12 12.87 16.25
CA LYS A 201 -12.29 13.75 16.44
C LYS A 201 -12.19 15.10 15.72
N LYS A 202 -10.99 15.55 15.34
CA LYS A 202 -10.80 16.81 14.61
C LYS A 202 -10.97 16.65 13.09
N LEU A 203 -10.70 15.46 12.55
CA LEU A 203 -10.89 15.13 11.13
C LEU A 203 -12.37 14.86 10.80
N GLU A 204 -13.13 14.30 11.72
CA GLU A 204 -14.59 14.12 11.56
C GLU A 204 -15.38 15.44 11.62
N ARG A 205 -14.85 16.47 12.30
CA ARG A 205 -15.49 17.79 12.43
C ARG A 205 -15.21 18.75 11.28
N ARG A 206 -14.43 18.32 10.27
CA ARG A 206 -14.08 19.12 9.08
C ARG A 206 -14.60 18.52 7.77
N ARG A 207 -15.47 17.50 7.85
CA ARG A 207 -16.25 17.00 6.71
C ARG A 207 -17.65 17.58 6.75
#